data_AF-A0A401QIN5-F1
#
_entry.id   AF-A0A401QIN5-F1
#
_cell.length_a   1.000
_cell.length_b   1.000
_cell.length_c   1.000
_cell.angle_alpha   90.00
_cell.angle_beta   90.00
_cell.angle_gamma   90.00
#
_symmetry.space_group_name_H-M   'P 1'
#
loop_
_entity.id
_entity.type
_entity.pdbx_description
1 polymer ?
#
loop_
_entity_poly.entity_id
_entity_poly.type
_entity_poly.pdbx_seq_one_letter_code
_entity_poly.pdbx_strand_id
1 'polypeptide(L)'
;MEGVAFFLSSLVISPFSLRPGAVWTGDNSAEWDHLKISLPMCLSLGLAGISFCGADVGGFFKHPTPELLVRWYQAGAYQPFFRAHAHLDTPRREPWLFGDENKLLIRTVIRERYALLPLWYTLFYRAYRSGEPVMRAMWVQFPGDVNTYSLDDQYMLGDALLVRPVLEPDARGVQVYLPGKGQ
;
A
#
# COMPACT_ATOMS: atom_id res chain seq x y z
N MET A 1 -9.33 2.86 -33.53
CA MET A 1 -10.19 2.22 -32.52
C MET A 1 -9.50 2.38 -31.18
N GLU A 2 -9.93 3.34 -30.38
CA GLU A 2 -9.41 3.52 -29.03
C GLU A 2 -9.91 2.36 -28.18
N GLY A 3 -9.00 1.41 -27.89
CA GLY A 3 -9.28 0.32 -26.97
C GLY A 3 -9.36 0.87 -25.56
N VAL A 4 -10.46 0.62 -24.86
CA VAL A 4 -10.57 0.86 -23.42
C VAL A 4 -9.58 -0.08 -22.72
N ALA A 5 -8.75 0.45 -21.83
CA ALA A 5 -7.89 -0.37 -20.98
C ALA A 5 -8.76 -1.16 -19.99
N PHE A 6 -8.70 -2.50 -20.04
CA PHE A 6 -9.39 -3.37 -19.10
C PHE A 6 -8.52 -3.60 -17.86
N PHE A 7 -9.13 -3.48 -16.67
CA PHE A 7 -8.50 -3.85 -15.41
C PHE A 7 -8.91 -5.26 -15.01
N LEU A 8 -7.95 -6.16 -14.89
CA LEU A 8 -8.14 -7.50 -14.32
C LEU A 8 -7.62 -7.52 -12.88
N SER A 9 -8.17 -8.37 -12.02
CA SER A 9 -7.59 -8.61 -10.68
C SER A 9 -7.36 -10.11 -10.48
N SER A 10 -6.20 -10.51 -9.95
CA SER A 10 -5.82 -11.92 -9.77
C SER A 10 -5.18 -12.18 -8.42
N LEU A 11 -5.45 -13.37 -7.85
CA LEU A 11 -4.76 -13.91 -6.68
C LEU A 11 -3.56 -14.78 -7.07
N VAL A 12 -3.63 -15.47 -8.22
CA VAL A 12 -2.61 -16.42 -8.65
C VAL A 12 -1.56 -15.70 -9.49
N ILE A 13 -0.29 -15.86 -9.10
CA ILE A 13 0.87 -15.35 -9.81
C ILE A 13 1.62 -16.55 -10.42
N SER A 14 1.93 -16.46 -11.71
CA SER A 14 2.83 -17.40 -12.41
C SER A 14 4.00 -16.62 -13.02
N PRO A 15 5.13 -17.27 -13.39
CA PRO A 15 6.29 -16.59 -14.00
C PRO A 15 5.96 -15.82 -15.28
N PHE A 16 4.82 -16.11 -15.92
CA PHE A 16 4.29 -15.43 -17.11
C PHE A 16 3.14 -14.46 -16.80
N SER A 17 2.88 -14.14 -15.53
CA SER A 17 1.86 -13.20 -15.07
C SER A 17 2.23 -11.72 -15.31
N LEU A 18 3.07 -11.44 -16.33
CA LEU A 18 3.37 -10.10 -16.83
C LEU A 18 2.16 -9.43 -17.52
N ARG A 19 0.93 -9.87 -17.22
CA ARG A 19 -0.33 -9.36 -17.78
C ARG A 19 -0.95 -8.32 -16.86
N PRO A 20 -1.60 -7.28 -17.42
CA PRO A 20 -2.04 -6.10 -16.68
C PRO A 20 -3.19 -6.47 -15.74
N GLY A 21 -2.88 -6.71 -14.47
CA GLY A 21 -3.89 -6.92 -13.46
C GLY A 21 -3.43 -6.48 -12.09
N ALA A 22 -4.38 -5.98 -11.30
CA ALA A 22 -4.19 -5.75 -9.89
C ALA A 22 -4.02 -7.09 -9.16
N VAL A 23 -3.02 -7.18 -8.30
CA VAL A 23 -2.85 -8.33 -7.41
C VAL A 23 -3.11 -7.89 -5.98
N TRP A 24 -3.93 -8.63 -5.25
CA TRP A 24 -4.02 -8.42 -3.81
C TRP A 24 -3.24 -9.50 -3.08
N THR A 25 -2.77 -9.19 -1.88
CA THR A 25 -1.91 -10.09 -1.08
C THR A 25 -2.65 -11.30 -0.47
N GLY A 26 -3.87 -11.59 -0.93
CA GLY A 26 -4.72 -12.67 -0.42
C GLY A 26 -5.54 -12.29 0.81
N ASP A 27 -6.06 -13.32 1.46
CA ASP A 27 -7.07 -13.22 2.52
C ASP A 27 -6.43 -12.90 3.89
N ASN A 28 -6.09 -11.62 4.09
CA ASN A 28 -5.50 -11.13 5.33
C ASN A 28 -6.51 -11.04 6.49
N SER A 29 -6.04 -11.06 7.74
CA SER A 29 -6.87 -10.89 8.93
C SER A 29 -6.86 -9.43 9.41
N ALA A 30 -7.95 -8.97 10.01
CA ALA A 30 -8.07 -7.66 10.64
C ALA A 30 -7.21 -7.54 11.93
N GLU A 31 -5.89 -7.63 11.79
CA GLU A 31 -4.89 -7.64 12.88
C GLU A 31 -3.67 -6.78 12.53
N TRP A 32 -2.99 -6.25 13.55
CA TRP A 32 -1.82 -5.37 13.37
C TRP A 32 -0.66 -6.05 12.65
N ASP A 33 -0.38 -7.32 12.95
CA ASP A 33 0.67 -8.09 12.27
C ASP A 33 0.40 -8.20 10.76
N HIS A 34 -0.88 -8.32 10.37
CA HIS A 34 -1.29 -8.37 8.96
C HIS A 34 -1.20 -7.00 8.28
N LEU A 35 -1.47 -5.90 9.00
CA LEU A 35 -1.18 -4.56 8.52
C LEU A 35 0.33 -4.38 8.30
N LYS A 36 1.15 -4.77 9.29
CA LYS A 36 2.62 -4.66 9.25
C LYS A 36 3.22 -5.45 8.10
N ILE A 37 2.87 -6.72 7.94
CA ILE A 37 3.41 -7.59 6.88
C ILE A 37 2.93 -7.18 5.47
N SER A 38 1.84 -6.40 5.36
CA SER A 38 1.36 -5.93 4.05
C SER A 38 2.37 -5.10 3.27
N LEU A 39 3.22 -4.33 3.97
CA LEU A 39 4.28 -3.52 3.37
C LEU A 39 5.37 -4.38 2.69
N PRO A 40 6.11 -5.24 3.42
CA PRO A 40 7.15 -6.06 2.80
C PRO A 40 6.62 -7.01 1.72
N MET A 41 5.36 -7.47 1.83
CA MET A 41 4.71 -8.23 0.76
C MET A 41 4.56 -7.40 -0.53
N CYS A 42 4.03 -6.16 -0.43
CA CYS A 42 3.89 -5.29 -1.61
C CYS A 42 5.25 -4.89 -2.19
N LEU A 43 6.25 -4.64 -1.35
CA LEU A 43 7.62 -4.34 -1.81
C LEU A 43 8.23 -5.53 -2.57
N SER A 44 8.04 -6.75 -2.06
CA SER A 44 8.51 -7.97 -2.72
C SER A 44 7.80 -8.20 -4.06
N LEU A 45 6.48 -7.97 -4.12
CA LEU A 45 5.72 -8.04 -5.37
C LEU A 45 6.19 -7.00 -6.39
N GLY A 46 6.47 -5.77 -5.95
CA GLY A 46 7.03 -4.71 -6.78
C GLY A 46 8.35 -5.12 -7.42
N LEU A 47 9.26 -5.72 -6.64
CA LEU A 47 10.53 -6.28 -7.14
C LEU A 47 10.34 -7.42 -8.14
N ALA A 48 9.28 -8.21 -7.97
CA ALA A 48 8.90 -9.27 -8.90
C ALA A 48 8.20 -8.75 -10.18
N GLY A 49 8.12 -7.43 -10.38
CA GLY A 49 7.47 -6.80 -11.52
C GLY A 49 5.95 -6.62 -11.37
N ILE A 50 5.38 -6.94 -10.22
CA ILE A 50 3.95 -6.81 -9.92
C ILE A 50 3.73 -5.51 -9.13
N SER A 51 3.77 -4.40 -9.85
CA SER A 51 3.65 -3.07 -9.23
C SER A 51 2.22 -2.66 -8.88
N PHE A 52 1.20 -3.24 -9.50
CA PHE A 52 -0.19 -2.93 -9.15
C PHE A 52 -0.69 -3.87 -8.05
N CYS A 53 -0.18 -3.69 -6.84
CA CYS A 53 -0.53 -4.55 -5.71
C CYS A 53 -0.92 -3.80 -4.43
N GLY A 54 -1.56 -4.52 -3.51
CA GLY A 54 -2.02 -4.00 -2.22
C GLY A 54 -2.75 -5.05 -1.38
N ALA A 55 -2.95 -4.77 -0.10
CA ALA A 55 -3.68 -5.65 0.80
C ALA A 55 -5.13 -5.17 0.97
N ASP A 56 -6.03 -6.06 1.41
CA ASP A 56 -7.40 -5.67 1.72
C ASP A 56 -7.42 -4.77 2.96
N VAL A 57 -7.89 -3.54 2.77
CA VAL A 57 -7.89 -2.48 3.79
C VAL A 57 -8.92 -2.78 4.86
N GLY A 58 -8.46 -2.83 6.11
CA GLY A 58 -9.25 -3.24 7.26
C GLY A 58 -9.29 -4.76 7.49
N GLY A 59 -8.54 -5.54 6.71
CA GLY A 59 -8.47 -7.00 6.77
C GLY A 59 -9.68 -7.69 6.16
N PHE A 60 -9.47 -8.82 5.51
CA PHE A 60 -10.53 -9.64 4.91
C PHE A 60 -11.30 -10.44 5.97
N PHE A 61 -10.58 -11.17 6.83
CA PHE A 61 -11.15 -11.88 7.98
C PHE A 61 -11.19 -11.04 9.25
N LYS A 62 -11.91 -11.52 10.28
CA LYS A 62 -12.07 -10.86 11.61
C LYS A 62 -12.68 -9.45 11.48
N HIS A 63 -12.78 -8.70 12.57
CA HIS A 63 -13.30 -7.32 12.57
C HIS A 63 -12.27 -6.37 13.21
N PRO A 64 -11.88 -5.28 12.54
CA PRO A 64 -10.85 -4.37 13.04
C PRO A 64 -11.38 -3.52 14.19
N THR A 65 -10.49 -3.12 15.10
CA THR A 65 -10.76 -2.00 16.00
C THR A 65 -10.84 -0.69 15.22
N PRO A 66 -11.51 0.36 15.74
CA PRO A 66 -11.54 1.66 15.07
C PRO A 66 -10.15 2.22 14.76
N GLU A 67 -9.22 2.10 15.71
CA GLU A 67 -7.83 2.53 15.53
C GLU A 67 -7.15 1.76 14.38
N LEU A 68 -7.23 0.42 14.40
CA LEU A 68 -6.63 -0.41 13.37
C LEU A 68 -7.20 -0.06 11.99
N LEU A 69 -8.51 0.14 11.89
CA LEU A 69 -9.14 0.51 10.62
C LEU A 69 -8.59 1.85 10.10
N VAL A 70 -8.51 2.87 10.96
CA VAL A 70 -7.94 4.18 10.59
C VAL A 70 -6.49 4.04 10.14
N ARG A 71 -5.65 3.31 10.88
CA ARG A 71 -4.25 3.07 10.49
C ARG A 71 -4.12 2.29 9.20
N TRP A 72 -5.03 1.36 8.93
CA TRP A 72 -5.05 0.62 7.67
C TRP A 72 -5.42 1.51 6.49
N TYR A 73 -6.41 2.39 6.64
CA TYR A 73 -6.72 3.38 5.60
C TYR A 73 -5.55 4.33 5.37
N GLN A 74 -4.87 4.74 6.45
CA GLN A 74 -3.68 5.58 6.37
C GLN A 74 -2.54 4.90 5.60
N ALA A 75 -2.23 3.63 5.88
CA ALA A 75 -1.19 2.89 5.19
C ALA A 75 -1.60 2.49 3.76
N GLY A 76 -2.80 1.95 3.61
CA GLY A 76 -3.34 1.41 2.35
C GLY A 76 -3.59 2.48 1.30
N ALA A 77 -3.89 3.73 1.70
CA ALA A 77 -4.02 4.84 0.78
C ALA A 77 -2.73 5.16 0.00
N TYR A 78 -1.59 4.64 0.46
CA TYR A 78 -0.29 4.73 -0.22
C TYR A 78 0.16 3.40 -0.83
N GLN A 79 -0.72 2.40 -0.94
CA GLN A 79 -0.49 1.18 -1.73
C GLN A 79 -1.02 1.37 -3.17
N PRO A 80 -0.36 0.82 -4.20
CA PRO A 80 -0.77 0.94 -5.60
C PRO A 80 -2.21 0.49 -5.85
N PHE A 81 -2.59 -0.66 -5.30
CA PHE A 81 -3.95 -1.17 -5.28
C PHE A 81 -4.61 -0.88 -3.92
N PHE A 82 -5.64 -0.04 -3.92
CA PHE A 82 -6.31 0.42 -2.71
C PHE A 82 -7.77 -0.03 -2.72
N ARG A 83 -8.08 -1.08 -1.97
CA ARG A 83 -9.41 -1.70 -1.89
C ARG A 83 -9.73 -2.05 -0.44
N ALA A 84 -10.92 -1.67 0.02
CA ALA A 84 -11.52 -2.24 1.23
C ALA A 84 -12.40 -3.43 0.82
N HIS A 85 -12.11 -4.60 1.38
CA HIS A 85 -12.83 -5.84 1.08
C HIS A 85 -12.89 -6.70 2.35
N ALA A 86 -13.96 -7.47 2.51
CA ALA A 86 -14.22 -8.23 3.71
C ALA A 86 -14.97 -9.52 3.37
N HIS A 87 -14.77 -10.55 4.19
CA HIS A 87 -15.49 -11.80 4.08
C HIS A 87 -16.99 -11.62 4.38
N LEU A 88 -17.84 -12.40 3.71
CA LEU A 88 -19.31 -12.30 3.80
C LEU A 88 -19.83 -12.37 5.24
N ASP A 89 -19.23 -13.23 6.06
CA ASP A 89 -19.68 -13.50 7.44
C ASP A 89 -19.20 -12.46 8.47
N THR A 90 -18.52 -11.41 8.03
CA THR A 90 -18.00 -10.40 8.94
C THR A 90 -18.94 -9.21 9.07
N PRO A 91 -18.94 -8.49 10.22
CA PRO A 91 -19.68 -7.25 10.32
C PRO A 91 -19.20 -6.24 9.27
N ARG A 92 -20.16 -5.45 8.80
CA ARG A 92 -19.92 -4.30 7.93
C ARG A 92 -18.88 -3.37 8.54
N ARG A 93 -17.99 -2.85 7.70
CA ARG A 93 -16.82 -2.07 8.15
C ARG A 93 -16.50 -0.85 7.29
N GLU A 94 -17.47 -0.36 6.54
CA GLU A 94 -17.29 0.82 5.71
C GLU A 94 -17.00 2.07 6.57
N PRO A 95 -16.22 3.05 6.07
CA PRO A 95 -15.72 4.17 6.87
C PRO A 95 -16.77 4.96 7.65
N TRP A 96 -18.00 5.04 7.13
CA TRP A 96 -19.10 5.79 7.74
C TRP A 96 -19.73 5.09 8.96
N LEU A 97 -19.33 3.85 9.28
CA LEU A 97 -19.85 3.09 10.42
C LEU A 97 -19.04 3.27 11.72
N PHE A 98 -17.86 3.89 11.66
CA PHE A 98 -16.92 4.00 12.80
C PHE A 98 -16.97 5.35 13.54
N GLY A 99 -18.09 6.07 13.44
CA GLY A 99 -18.25 7.38 14.07
C GLY A 99 -17.59 8.53 13.28
N ASP A 100 -17.97 9.77 13.62
CA ASP A 100 -17.61 10.95 12.83
C ASP A 100 -16.11 11.28 12.84
N GLU A 101 -15.44 11.06 13.96
CA GLU A 101 -13.99 11.30 14.10
C GLU A 101 -13.18 10.38 13.19
N ASN A 102 -13.38 9.06 13.29
CA ASN A 102 -12.67 8.09 12.45
C ASN A 102 -13.02 8.26 10.96
N LYS A 103 -14.29 8.54 10.65
CA LYS A 103 -14.73 8.87 9.28
C LYS A 103 -13.99 10.09 8.73
N LEU A 104 -13.77 11.13 9.54
CA LEU A 104 -13.01 12.32 9.14
C LEU A 104 -11.56 11.95 8.80
N LEU A 105 -10.89 11.20 9.68
CA LEU A 105 -9.50 10.75 9.48
C LEU A 105 -9.35 9.92 8.20
N ILE A 106 -10.25 8.96 7.98
CA ILE A 106 -10.28 8.13 6.76
C ILE A 106 -10.56 8.99 5.52
N ARG A 107 -11.50 9.93 5.60
CA ARG A 107 -11.82 10.85 4.49
C ARG A 107 -10.60 11.69 4.10
N THR A 108 -9.83 12.17 5.07
CA THR A 108 -8.64 12.99 4.83
C THR A 108 -7.62 12.22 4.00
N VAL A 109 -7.25 10.99 4.39
CA VAL A 109 -6.25 10.23 3.64
C VAL A 109 -6.76 9.80 2.25
N ILE A 110 -8.05 9.49 2.11
CA ILE A 110 -8.63 9.23 0.78
C ILE A 110 -8.50 10.46 -0.11
N ARG A 111 -8.74 11.66 0.41
CA ARG A 111 -8.56 12.91 -0.35
C ARG A 111 -7.10 13.16 -0.73
N GLU A 112 -6.17 12.90 0.18
CA GLU A 112 -4.73 12.97 -0.11
C GLU A 112 -4.35 12.04 -1.26
N ARG A 113 -4.79 10.78 -1.22
CA ARG A 113 -4.57 9.83 -2.32
C ARG A 113 -5.13 10.36 -3.64
N TYR A 114 -6.34 10.92 -3.63
CA TYR A 114 -6.97 11.49 -4.83
C TYR A 114 -6.20 12.70 -5.38
N ALA A 115 -5.64 13.55 -4.51
CA ALA A 115 -4.77 14.64 -4.91
C ALA A 115 -3.47 14.14 -5.56
N LEU A 116 -2.99 12.96 -5.16
CA LEU A 116 -1.81 12.29 -5.72
C LEU A 116 -2.09 11.47 -6.99
N LEU A 117 -3.31 11.43 -7.53
CA LEU A 117 -3.61 10.66 -8.75
C LEU A 117 -2.69 10.97 -9.95
N PRO A 118 -2.28 12.23 -10.20
CA PRO A 118 -1.29 12.51 -11.25
C PRO A 118 0.04 11.79 -11.00
N LEU A 119 0.53 11.78 -9.75
CA LEU A 119 1.73 11.05 -9.35
C LEU A 119 1.55 9.55 -9.58
N TRP A 120 0.46 8.96 -9.08
CA TRP A 120 0.15 7.53 -9.28
C TRP A 120 0.19 7.14 -10.76
N TYR A 121 -0.48 7.92 -11.61
CA TYR A 121 -0.53 7.66 -13.03
C TYR A 121 0.86 7.74 -13.68
N THR A 122 1.66 8.75 -13.32
CA THR A 122 3.05 8.85 -13.79
C THR A 122 3.91 7.68 -13.32
N LEU A 123 3.77 7.22 -12.09
CA LEU A 123 4.53 6.09 -11.57
C LEU A 123 4.16 4.78 -12.29
N PHE A 124 2.87 4.53 -12.53
CA PHE A 124 2.44 3.38 -13.32
C PHE A 124 2.92 3.45 -14.77
N TYR A 125 2.94 4.65 -15.37
CA TYR A 125 3.52 4.85 -16.70
C TYR A 125 5.01 4.51 -16.72
N ARG A 126 5.79 4.97 -15.73
CA ARG A 126 7.22 4.63 -15.59
C ARG A 126 7.39 3.12 -15.40
N ALA A 127 6.62 2.50 -14.51
CA ALA A 127 6.65 1.05 -14.28
C ALA A 127 6.38 0.26 -15.57
N TYR A 128 5.41 0.69 -16.38
CA TYR A 128 5.13 0.09 -17.69
C TYR A 128 6.29 0.26 -18.69
N ARG A 129 6.98 1.41 -18.68
CA ARG A 129 8.01 1.75 -19.67
C ARG A 129 9.40 1.23 -19.33
N SER A 130 9.80 1.25 -18.06
CA SER A 130 11.15 0.89 -17.61
C SER A 130 11.18 -0.33 -16.68
N GLY A 131 10.03 -0.82 -16.21
CA GLY A 131 9.96 -1.91 -15.23
C GLY A 131 10.26 -1.46 -13.79
N GLU A 132 10.45 -0.16 -13.55
CA GLU A 132 10.71 0.36 -12.21
C GLU A 132 9.49 0.16 -11.28
N PRO A 133 9.67 -0.37 -10.06
CA PRO A 133 8.57 -0.53 -9.13
C PRO A 133 7.92 0.80 -8.73
N VAL A 134 6.59 0.79 -8.56
CA VAL A 134 5.82 1.95 -8.06
C VAL A 134 6.14 2.21 -6.59
N MET A 135 6.01 1.18 -5.74
CA MET A 135 6.56 1.17 -4.39
C MET A 135 7.99 0.61 -4.44
N ARG A 136 8.95 1.34 -3.90
CA ARG A 136 10.37 0.98 -3.90
C ARG A 136 10.87 0.83 -2.48
N ALA A 137 11.46 -0.33 -2.19
CA ALA A 137 12.19 -0.49 -0.94
C ALA A 137 13.32 0.54 -0.87
N MET A 138 13.67 1.00 0.34
CA MET A 138 14.65 2.07 0.52
C MET A 138 15.98 1.74 -0.16
N TRP A 139 16.45 0.50 -0.07
CA TRP A 139 17.69 0.05 -0.70
C TRP A 139 17.65 -0.02 -2.22
N VAL A 140 16.46 -0.11 -2.83
CA VAL A 140 16.31 -0.03 -4.30
C VAL A 140 16.54 1.41 -4.77
N GLN A 141 16.03 2.39 -4.02
CA GLN A 141 16.20 3.80 -4.34
C GLN A 141 17.57 4.34 -3.92
N PHE A 142 18.13 3.82 -2.82
CA PHE A 142 19.39 4.27 -2.22
C PHE A 142 20.38 3.10 -2.03
N PRO A 143 20.84 2.44 -3.12
CA PRO A 143 21.65 1.22 -3.03
C PRO A 143 23.04 1.45 -2.41
N GLY A 144 23.54 2.69 -2.38
CA GLY A 144 24.81 3.02 -1.74
C GLY A 144 24.75 3.15 -0.21
N ASP A 145 23.55 3.12 0.38
CA ASP A 145 23.36 3.27 1.82
C ASP A 145 22.96 1.94 2.47
N VAL A 146 23.94 1.27 3.07
CA VAL A 146 23.77 -0.06 3.69
C VAL A 146 22.75 -0.07 4.83
N ASN A 147 22.47 1.07 5.46
CA ASN A 147 21.47 1.16 6.54
C ASN A 147 20.04 0.93 6.00
N THR A 148 19.84 1.08 4.69
CA THR A 148 18.53 0.90 4.06
C THR A 148 18.16 -0.57 3.81
N TYR A 149 19.10 -1.49 3.95
CA TYR A 149 18.93 -2.88 3.53
C TYR A 149 18.01 -3.67 4.46
N SER A 150 17.97 -3.30 5.74
CA SER A 150 17.10 -3.90 6.75
C SER A 150 15.76 -3.16 6.92
N LEU A 151 15.50 -2.10 6.14
CA LEU A 151 14.27 -1.33 6.25
C LEU A 151 13.16 -1.96 5.39
N ASP A 152 12.11 -2.44 6.05
CA ASP A 152 10.93 -3.04 5.43
C ASP A 152 9.61 -2.37 5.85
N ASP A 153 9.70 -1.38 6.73
CA ASP A 153 8.62 -0.65 7.37
C ASP A 153 8.52 0.82 6.87
N GLN A 154 9.36 1.20 5.90
CA GLN A 154 9.24 2.43 5.11
C GLN A 154 9.69 2.20 3.67
N TYR A 155 9.17 3.03 2.76
CA TYR A 155 9.43 2.90 1.34
C TYR A 155 9.29 4.22 0.61
N MET A 156 9.75 4.26 -0.64
CA MET A 156 9.55 5.38 -1.55
C MET A 156 8.42 5.05 -2.53
N LEU A 157 7.56 6.04 -2.82
CA LEU A 157 6.68 6.04 -3.98
C LEU A 157 7.42 6.75 -5.12
N GLY A 158 7.90 5.95 -6.07
CA GLY A 158 8.86 6.41 -7.06
C GLY A 158 10.12 6.99 -6.43
N ASP A 159 10.48 8.19 -6.86
CA ASP A 159 11.67 8.95 -6.43
C ASP A 159 11.31 10.16 -5.54
N ALA A 160 10.02 10.44 -5.30
CA ALA A 160 9.58 11.75 -4.81
C ALA A 160 8.97 11.74 -3.40
N LEU A 161 8.37 10.63 -2.97
CA LEU A 161 7.59 10.60 -1.73
C LEU A 161 8.03 9.43 -0.83
N LEU A 162 8.51 9.74 0.36
CA LEU A 162 8.80 8.75 1.40
C LEU A 162 7.52 8.48 2.20
N VAL A 163 7.20 7.20 2.41
CA VAL A 163 6.04 6.77 3.18
C VAL A 163 6.50 5.92 4.36
N ARG A 164 6.09 6.34 5.56
CA ARG A 164 6.28 5.64 6.84
C ARG A 164 4.94 5.58 7.59
N PRO A 165 4.17 4.50 7.45
CA PRO A 165 2.92 4.36 8.18
C PRO A 165 3.16 3.98 9.65
N VAL A 166 2.16 4.24 10.50
CA VAL A 166 2.07 3.68 11.86
C VAL A 166 1.56 2.24 11.74
N LEU A 167 2.31 1.28 12.26
CA LEU A 167 2.03 -0.16 12.12
C LEU A 167 1.84 -0.90 13.46
N GLU A 168 1.86 -0.16 14.57
CA GLU A 168 1.75 -0.70 15.93
C GLU A 168 0.56 -0.05 16.65
N PRO A 169 -0.16 -0.78 17.52
CA PRO A 169 -1.23 -0.24 18.33
C PRO A 169 -0.74 0.85 19.28
N ASP A 170 -1.60 1.81 19.60
CA ASP A 170 -1.38 2.91 20.55
C ASP A 170 -0.21 3.87 20.19
N ALA A 171 0.46 3.64 19.06
CA ALA A 171 1.57 4.45 18.61
C ALA A 171 1.10 5.84 18.15
N ARG A 172 1.73 6.88 18.69
CA ARG A 172 1.44 8.29 18.39
C ARG A 172 2.34 8.89 17.31
N GLY A 173 3.36 8.15 16.90
CA GLY A 173 4.33 8.60 15.91
C GLY A 173 5.27 7.46 15.54
N VAL A 174 6.15 7.74 14.59
CA VAL A 174 7.10 6.78 14.02
C VAL A 174 8.44 7.48 13.87
N GLN A 175 9.52 6.73 14.08
CA GLN A 175 10.84 7.16 13.65
C GLN A 175 10.96 6.91 12.15
N VAL A 176 11.54 7.87 11.45
CA VAL A 176 11.75 7.82 9.99
C VAL A 176 13.24 7.87 9.73
N TYR A 177 13.74 6.90 8.96
CA TYR A 177 15.08 6.98 8.40
C TYR A 177 15.06 7.86 7.15
N LEU A 178 15.84 8.95 7.16
CA LEU A 178 16.00 9.84 6.01
C LEU A 178 17.35 9.57 5.34
N PRO A 179 17.37 9.01 4.12
CA PRO A 179 18.59 8.73 3.40
C PRO A 179 19.24 10.02 2.88
N GLY A 180 20.56 10.05 2.86
CA GLY A 180 21.36 11.20 2.42
C GLY A 180 22.43 11.57 3.44
N LYS A 181 23.44 12.31 2.97
CA LYS A 181 24.51 12.82 3.84
C LYS A 181 24.07 14.08 4.57
N GLY A 182 23.00 14.03 5.38
CA GLY A 182 22.54 15.09 6.29
C GLY A 182 22.92 16.53 5.89
N GLN A 183 22.47 16.98 4.71
CA GLN A 183 22.63 18.37 4.25
C GLN A 183 21.38 19.17 4.53
#